data_AF-A0A7K0ZRX2-F1
#
_entry.id   AF-A0A7K0ZRX2-F1
#
_cell.length_a   1.000
_cell.length_b   1.000
_cell.length_c   1.000
_cell.angle_alpha   90.00
_cell.angle_beta   90.00
_cell.angle_gamma   90.00
#
_symmetry.space_group_name_H-M   'P 1'
#
loop_
_entity.id
_entity.type
_entity.pdbx_description
1 polymer ?
#
loop_
_entity_poly.entity_id
_entity_poly.type
_entity_poly.pdbx_seq_one_letter_code
_entity_poly.pdbx_strand_id
1 'polypeptide(L)'
;MTRLVAPGAEQPGQKILVFPSPAPVDVARTLDLAGYCWKAVSGGEEATKHEPMDGWAGAVVVCDDDPEGAWALCRSLRKRAIP
;
A
#
# COMPACT_ATOMS: atom_id res chain seq x y z
N MET A 1 -26.55 9.19 -16.24
CA MET A 1 -25.82 9.38 -14.97
C MET A 1 -26.04 8.15 -14.11
N THR A 2 -25.04 7.78 -13.31
CA THR A 2 -24.95 6.57 -12.44
C THR A 2 -24.25 5.36 -13.10
N ARG A 3 -22.91 5.38 -13.07
CA ARG A 3 -22.09 4.18 -13.25
C ARG A 3 -22.09 3.43 -11.92
N LEU A 4 -22.84 2.34 -11.84
CA LEU A 4 -22.75 1.35 -10.77
C LEU A 4 -21.37 0.66 -10.92
N VAL A 5 -20.36 1.15 -10.20
CA VAL A 5 -19.11 0.43 -10.00
C VAL A 5 -19.40 -0.64 -8.96
N ALA A 6 -19.32 -1.92 -9.36
CA ALA A 6 -19.22 -3.01 -8.41
C ALA A 6 -18.00 -2.76 -7.50
N PRO A 7 -18.08 -3.05 -6.19
CA PRO A 7 -16.98 -2.83 -5.25
C PRO A 7 -15.89 -3.89 -5.50
N GLY A 8 -15.07 -3.62 -6.49
CA GLY A 8 -14.02 -4.50 -7.01
C GLY A 8 -13.40 -3.76 -8.19
N ALA A 9 -12.96 -2.53 -7.91
CA ALA A 9 -12.37 -1.66 -8.91
C ALA A 9 -11.02 -2.26 -9.31
N GLU A 10 -11.03 -3.07 -10.36
CA GLU A 10 -9.84 -3.33 -11.17
C GLU A 10 -9.45 -1.98 -11.81
N GLN A 11 -8.72 -1.18 -11.04
CA GLN A 11 -8.03 0.02 -11.52
C GLN A 11 -6.66 -0.45 -12.04
N PRO A 12 -6.47 -0.55 -13.36
CA PRO A 12 -5.17 -0.92 -13.91
C PRO A 12 -4.14 0.13 -13.49
N GLY A 13 -3.13 -0.29 -12.71
CA GLY A 13 -1.96 0.52 -12.35
C GLY A 13 -1.84 0.93 -10.87
N GLN A 14 -2.90 0.81 -10.06
CA GLN A 14 -2.86 1.30 -8.67
C GLN A 14 -2.47 0.22 -7.65
N LYS A 15 -1.16 -0.06 -7.52
CA LYS A 15 -0.66 -0.98 -6.48
C LYS A 15 -0.66 -0.31 -5.11
N ILE A 16 -1.12 -1.03 -4.09
CA ILE A 16 -1.12 -0.59 -2.69
C ILE A 16 0.13 -1.14 -1.98
N LEU A 17 0.85 -0.27 -1.28
CA LEU A 17 1.94 -0.66 -0.40
C LEU A 17 1.38 -1.13 0.93
N VAL A 18 1.91 -2.23 1.48
CA VAL A 18 1.54 -2.72 2.81
C VAL A 18 2.79 -2.87 3.66
N PHE A 19 2.77 -2.38 4.90
CA PHE A 19 3.81 -2.58 5.89
C PHE A 19 3.20 -3.10 7.20
N PRO A 20 3.83 -4.07 7.88
CA PRO A 20 5.13 -4.69 7.58
C PRO A 20 5.09 -5.83 6.55
N SER A 21 6.27 -6.38 6.24
CA SER A 21 6.43 -7.65 5.50
C SER A 21 7.03 -8.70 6.46
N PRO A 22 6.33 -9.81 6.75
CA PRO A 22 5.03 -10.22 6.19
C PRO A 22 3.87 -9.33 6.65
N ALA A 23 2.86 -9.18 5.78
CA ALA A 23 1.66 -8.40 6.10
C ALA A 23 0.79 -9.13 7.12
N PRO A 24 0.16 -8.41 8.08
CA PRO A 24 -0.83 -8.99 8.98
C PRO A 24 -1.98 -9.65 8.23
N VAL A 25 -2.42 -10.82 8.71
CA VAL A 25 -3.39 -11.68 8.01
C VAL A 25 -4.72 -10.97 7.73
N ASP A 26 -5.19 -10.15 8.66
CA ASP A 26 -6.46 -9.43 8.53
C ASP A 26 -6.38 -8.35 7.45
N VAL A 27 -5.23 -7.67 7.33
CA VAL A 27 -4.98 -6.66 6.30
C VAL A 27 -4.87 -7.33 4.93
N ALA A 28 -4.05 -8.37 4.82
CA ALA A 28 -3.87 -9.13 3.58
C ALA A 28 -5.21 -9.65 3.06
N ARG A 29 -5.98 -10.34 3.92
CA ARG A 29 -7.30 -10.89 3.58
C ARG A 29 -8.27 -9.80 3.15
N THR A 30 -8.30 -8.66 3.84
CA THR A 30 -9.20 -7.56 3.49
C THR A 30 -8.87 -6.99 2.11
N LEU A 31 -7.59 -6.80 1.80
CA LEU A 31 -7.15 -6.29 0.50
C LEU A 31 -7.44 -7.29 -0.63
N ASP A 32 -7.21 -8.59 -0.38
CA ASP A 32 -7.52 -9.65 -1.34
C ASP A 32 -9.03 -9.72 -1.63
N LEU A 33 -9.87 -9.70 -0.60
CA LEU A 33 -11.34 -9.73 -0.74
C LEU A 33 -11.90 -8.49 -1.43
N ALA A 34 -11.27 -7.33 -1.22
CA ALA A 34 -11.64 -6.09 -1.89
C ALA A 34 -11.09 -5.98 -3.32
N GLY A 35 -10.28 -6.95 -3.77
CA GLY A 35 -9.73 -7.01 -5.12
C GLY A 35 -8.61 -6.00 -5.39
N TYR A 36 -7.92 -5.52 -4.36
CA TYR A 36 -6.78 -4.62 -4.53
C TYR A 36 -5.52 -5.37 -4.90
N CYS A 37 -4.74 -4.82 -5.83
CA CYS A 37 -3.37 -5.27 -6.07
C CYS A 37 -2.44 -4.67 -5.01
N TRP A 38 -1.83 -5.49 -4.15
CA TRP A 38 -0.98 -5.00 -3.06
C TRP A 38 0.39 -5.69 -2.98
N LYS A 39 1.32 -5.08 -2.25
CA LYS A 39 2.66 -5.65 -1.97
C LYS A 39 3.10 -5.31 -0.55
N ALA A 40 3.43 -6.33 0.23
CA ALA A 40 4.10 -6.15 1.52
C ALA A 40 5.55 -5.69 1.33
N VAL A 41 6.00 -4.74 2.14
CA VAL A 41 7.38 -4.25 2.21
C VAL A 41 7.82 -4.13 3.66
N SER A 42 9.11 -4.36 3.91
CA SER A 42 9.70 -4.25 5.25
C SER A 42 10.27 -2.85 5.57
N GLY A 43 10.18 -1.89 4.64
CA GLY A 43 10.66 -0.53 4.85
C GLY A 43 10.76 0.31 3.58
N GLY A 44 11.27 1.53 3.73
CA GLY A 44 11.31 2.53 2.64
C GLY A 44 12.19 2.13 1.45
N GLU A 45 13.25 1.34 1.66
CA GLU A 45 14.10 0.85 0.57
C GLU A 45 13.36 -0.17 -0.31
N GLU A 46 12.69 -1.15 0.30
CA GLU A 46 11.85 -2.12 -0.41
C GLU A 46 10.67 -1.45 -1.12
N ALA A 47 10.06 -0.46 -0.47
CA ALA A 47 9.02 0.39 -1.07
C ALA A 47 9.50 1.05 -2.37
N THR A 48 10.77 1.44 -2.43
CA THR A 48 11.39 2.07 -3.61
C THR A 48 11.70 1.04 -4.70
N LYS A 49 12.26 -0.11 -4.31
CA LYS A 49 12.62 -1.19 -5.25
C LYS A 49 11.41 -1.79 -5.96
N HIS A 50 10.27 -1.84 -5.28
CA HIS A 50 9.02 -2.40 -5.79
C HIS A 50 8.02 -1.35 -6.25
N GLU A 51 8.43 -0.09 -6.34
CA GLU A 51 7.58 1.01 -6.77
C GLU A 51 7.08 0.77 -8.21
N PRO A 52 5.75 0.81 -8.45
CA PRO A 52 5.19 0.74 -9.79
C PRO A 52 5.60 1.95 -10.65
N MET A 53 5.50 1.83 -11.97
CA MET A 53 5.82 2.91 -12.91
C MET A 53 4.98 4.18 -12.67
N ASP A 54 3.71 4.03 -12.28
CA ASP A 54 2.80 5.13 -11.95
C ASP A 54 2.84 5.52 -10.45
N GLY A 55 3.80 4.98 -9.70
CA GLY A 55 3.91 5.15 -8.26
C GLY A 55 2.92 4.30 -7.45
N TRP A 56 2.95 4.47 -6.13
CA TRP A 56 2.02 3.81 -5.23
C TRP A 56 0.67 4.51 -5.24
N ALA A 57 -0.40 3.74 -5.36
CA ALA A 57 -1.78 4.26 -5.25
C ALA A 57 -2.12 4.72 -3.83
N GLY A 58 -1.48 4.08 -2.85
CA GLY A 58 -1.70 4.30 -1.44
C GLY A 58 -0.82 3.36 -0.61
N ALA A 59 -0.79 3.60 0.69
CA ALA A 59 -0.05 2.78 1.64
C ALA A 59 -0.90 2.44 2.85
N VAL A 60 -0.87 1.18 3.25
CA VAL A 60 -1.41 0.68 4.52
C VAL A 60 -0.22 0.39 5.43
N VAL A 61 -0.12 1.10 6.54
CA VAL A 61 1.00 0.98 7.47
C VAL A 61 0.44 0.58 8.84
N VAL A 62 0.80 -0.62 9.28
CA VAL A 62 0.45 -1.14 10.61
C VAL A 62 1.55 -0.76 11.59
N CYS A 63 1.16 -0.13 12.69
CA CYS A 63 2.09 0.48 13.66
C CYS A 63 2.12 -0.23 15.02
N ASP A 64 1.38 -1.34 15.18
CA ASP A 64 1.22 -2.01 16.48
C ASP A 64 2.54 -2.57 17.04
N ASP A 65 3.31 -3.28 16.21
CA ASP A 65 4.57 -3.92 16.63
C ASP A 65 5.79 -2.99 16.50
N ASP A 66 5.88 -2.23 15.40
CA ASP A 66 7.01 -1.35 15.10
C ASP A 66 6.54 0.06 14.68
N PRO A 67 6.21 0.93 15.66
CA PRO A 67 5.79 2.28 15.37
C PRO A 67 6.93 3.13 14.77
N GLU A 68 8.18 2.88 15.13
CA GLU A 68 9.31 3.66 14.63
C GLU A 68 9.55 3.40 13.13
N GLY A 69 9.59 2.13 12.73
CA GLY A 69 9.69 1.72 11.33
C GLY A 69 8.49 2.18 10.51
N ALA A 70 7.28 2.09 11.06
CA ALA A 70 6.07 2.60 10.42
C ALA A 70 6.15 4.11 10.12
N TRP A 71 6.53 4.92 11.11
CA TRP A 71 6.70 6.36 10.91
C TRP A 71 7.86 6.70 9.97
N ALA A 72 8.96 5.94 10.01
CA ALA A 72 10.06 6.10 9.08
C ALA A 72 9.61 5.86 7.63
N LEU A 73 8.80 4.82 7.39
CA LEU A 73 8.20 4.54 6.09
C LEU A 73 7.30 5.68 5.62
N CYS A 74 6.37 6.16 6.45
CA CYS A 74 5.50 7.30 6.12
C CYS A 74 6.31 8.54 5.69
N ARG A 75 7.40 8.86 6.40
CA ARG A 75 8.29 9.97 6.01
C ARG A 75 8.99 9.71 4.68
N SER A 76 9.41 8.47 4.42
CA SER A 76 10.05 8.09 3.16
C SER A 76 9.10 8.20 1.96
N LEU A 77 7.80 7.94 2.15
CA LEU A 77 6.77 8.10 1.13
C LEU A 77 6.46 9.59 0.90
N ARG A 78 6.31 10.37 1.98
CA ARG A 78 6.00 11.82 1.88
C ARG A 78 7.08 12.61 1.15
N LYS A 79 8.37 12.30 1.34
CA LYS A 79 9.47 12.99 0.63
C LYS A 79 9.35 12.93 -0.90
N ARG A 80 8.52 12.01 -1.43
CA ARG A 80 8.32 11.76 -2.86
C ARG A 80 6.99 12.26 -3.41
N ALA A 81 6.07 12.71 -2.55
CA ALA A 81 4.85 13.37 -3.03
C ALA A 81 5.23 14.75 -3.60
N ILE A 82 5.20 14.85 -4.93
CA ILE A 82 5.34 16.12 -5.65
C ILE A 82 4.06 16.94 -5.36
N PRO A 83 4.16 18.25 -5.02
CA PRO A 83 2.99 19.10 -4.77
C PRO A 83 2.01 19.19 -5.94
#